data_AF-A0A9P4S362-F1
#
_entry.id   AF-A0A9P4S362-F1
#
_cell.length_a   1.000
_cell.length_b   1.000
_cell.length_c   1.000
_cell.angle_alpha   90.00
_cell.angle_beta   90.00
_cell.angle_gamma   90.00
#
_symmetry.space_group_name_H-M   'P 1'
#
loop_
_entity.id
_entity.type
_entity.pdbx_description
1 polymer ?
#
loop_
_entity_poly.entity_id
_entity_poly.type
_entity_poly.pdbx_seq_one_letter_code
_entity_poly.pdbx_strand_id
1 'polypeptide(L)'
;MSSKRKITIFESQYDAAKLKSNGYQFQIAKTVLKGSGEAETNMVWKSKAIAPVTAISWDVVYALNWTADLTYASAQVTVGGVWQQCNKDQGYELGPDGYWVASSVKPKPGYMLAKINYQYPETSGIKVIIGVQNESGDYDPVFVDTVSMPPGSTGQYQPQESVTWWYEAGNLTATMISSNMTNPGGVNLSAPAPTTNKYEWWTTFIFDDGKWLNSQQKPAPSLHGPPPFIAPIASNPGFNGLIEAPSITGLLYPIVCSIVFGVAVKAAQQTDVAQKITDFISQTNLNVKATWTLPNGKELQVTYGKPKNAPANSIAAIAFLASNVDAVAPVNAALESAKARGLFPPGETWEVHLTSY
;
A
#
# COMPACT_ATOMS: atom_id res chain seq x y z
N MET A 1 12.13 24.82 -6.37
CA MET A 1 12.08 23.40 -5.94
C MET A 1 11.26 22.62 -6.97
N SER A 2 11.39 21.29 -7.07
CA SER A 2 10.59 20.52 -8.04
C SER A 2 9.10 20.53 -7.69
N SER A 3 8.27 20.93 -8.66
CA SER A 3 6.80 20.79 -8.66
C SER A 3 6.37 19.33 -8.81
N LYS A 4 7.22 18.49 -9.40
CA LYS A 4 6.88 17.13 -9.79
C LYS A 4 6.83 16.20 -8.58
N ARG A 5 5.87 15.29 -8.59
CA ARG A 5 5.61 14.24 -7.59
C ARG A 5 5.57 12.90 -8.30
N LYS A 6 6.05 11.85 -7.65
CA LYS A 6 6.08 10.50 -8.25
C LYS A 6 5.87 9.40 -7.22
N ILE A 7 4.93 8.50 -7.53
CA ILE A 7 4.82 7.18 -6.92
C ILE A 7 5.26 6.14 -7.97
N THR A 8 6.08 5.19 -7.56
CA THR A 8 6.37 4.00 -8.38
C THR A 8 5.86 2.77 -7.65
N ILE A 9 4.77 2.20 -8.14
CA ILE A 9 4.32 0.88 -7.72
C ILE A 9 5.31 -0.14 -8.28
N PHE A 10 5.77 -1.01 -7.41
CA PHE A 10 6.47 -2.23 -7.73
C PHE A 10 5.55 -3.38 -7.36
N GLU A 11 5.34 -4.33 -8.26
CA GLU A 11 4.65 -5.58 -7.93
C GLU A 11 5.52 -6.79 -8.27
N SER A 12 5.51 -7.73 -7.34
CA SER A 12 6.18 -9.00 -7.49
C SER A 12 5.45 -9.88 -8.51
N GLN A 13 6.10 -10.86 -9.16
CA GLN A 13 5.38 -11.67 -10.15
C GLN A 13 4.23 -12.48 -9.52
N TYR A 14 4.36 -12.91 -8.26
CA TYR A 14 3.28 -13.60 -7.54
C TYR A 14 2.17 -12.66 -7.10
N ASP A 15 2.51 -11.55 -6.45
CA ASP A 15 1.50 -10.57 -6.01
C ASP A 15 0.77 -10.03 -7.25
N ALA A 16 1.50 -9.71 -8.33
CA ALA A 16 0.91 -9.35 -9.61
C ALA A 16 0.03 -10.45 -10.22
N ALA A 17 0.38 -11.74 -10.10
CA ALA A 17 -0.43 -12.84 -10.60
C ALA A 17 -1.71 -13.05 -9.75
N LYS A 18 -1.61 -12.96 -8.42
CA LYS A 18 -2.74 -12.97 -7.49
C LYS A 18 -3.67 -11.78 -7.77
N LEU A 19 -3.13 -10.57 -7.90
CA LEU A 19 -3.89 -9.36 -8.21
C LEU A 19 -4.63 -9.49 -9.56
N LYS A 20 -3.95 -9.95 -10.61
CA LYS A 20 -4.56 -10.18 -11.93
C LYS A 20 -5.64 -11.25 -11.93
N SER A 21 -5.41 -12.39 -11.26
CA SER A 21 -6.40 -13.49 -11.20
C SER A 21 -7.66 -13.12 -10.43
N ASN A 22 -7.59 -12.13 -9.53
CA ASN A 22 -8.74 -11.55 -8.84
C ASN A 22 -9.32 -10.30 -9.54
N GLY A 23 -8.85 -9.96 -10.75
CA GLY A 23 -9.38 -8.84 -11.54
C GLY A 23 -9.04 -7.43 -11.02
N TYR A 24 -8.11 -7.31 -10.07
CA TYR A 24 -7.73 -6.05 -9.47
C TYR A 24 -6.98 -5.11 -10.44
N GLN A 25 -7.16 -3.81 -10.25
CA GLN A 25 -6.33 -2.74 -10.79
C GLN A 25 -5.90 -1.81 -9.67
N PHE A 26 -4.72 -1.18 -9.83
CA PHE A 26 -4.21 -0.20 -8.87
C PHE A 26 -5.02 1.09 -8.98
N GLN A 27 -5.60 1.55 -7.87
CA GLN A 27 -6.30 2.83 -7.76
C GLN A 27 -5.48 3.79 -6.90
N ILE A 28 -5.41 5.07 -7.29
CA ILE A 28 -4.87 6.15 -6.46
C ILE A 28 -5.84 7.33 -6.42
N ALA A 29 -5.97 7.96 -5.27
CA ALA A 29 -6.77 9.16 -5.00
C ALA A 29 -5.94 10.19 -4.22
N LYS A 30 -6.41 11.44 -4.22
CA LYS A 30 -5.74 12.58 -3.59
C LYS A 30 -6.67 13.28 -2.62
N THR A 31 -6.15 13.73 -1.49
CA THR A 31 -6.95 14.42 -0.48
C THR A 31 -7.10 15.90 -0.81
N VAL A 32 -8.28 16.45 -0.60
CA VAL A 32 -8.59 17.88 -0.70
C VAL A 32 -9.26 18.33 0.60
N LEU A 33 -8.84 19.47 1.17
CA LEU A 33 -9.59 20.10 2.26
C LEU A 33 -10.64 21.04 1.67
N LYS A 34 -11.86 20.97 2.19
CA LYS A 34 -12.92 21.94 1.87
C LYS A 34 -12.77 23.21 2.71
N GLY A 35 -13.55 24.24 2.40
CA GLY A 35 -13.53 25.52 3.12
C GLY A 35 -13.82 25.43 4.62
N SER A 36 -14.41 24.33 5.10
CA SER A 36 -14.58 23.97 6.52
C SER A 36 -13.28 23.52 7.20
N GLY A 37 -12.27 23.09 6.44
CA GLY A 37 -11.08 22.40 6.92
C GLY A 37 -11.19 20.87 6.91
N GLU A 38 -12.37 20.33 6.57
CA GLU A 38 -12.61 18.89 6.48
C GLU A 38 -11.87 18.27 5.30
N ALA A 39 -11.23 17.12 5.53
CA ALA A 39 -10.46 16.39 4.53
C ALA A 39 -11.33 15.35 3.83
N GLU A 40 -11.47 15.47 2.51
CA GLU A 40 -12.16 14.49 1.67
C GLU A 40 -11.18 13.85 0.67
N THR A 41 -11.33 12.55 0.46
CA THR A 41 -10.70 11.78 -0.63
C THR A 41 -11.81 10.96 -1.24
N ASN A 42 -12.36 11.38 -2.38
CA ASN A 42 -13.63 10.85 -2.89
C ASN A 42 -13.63 10.41 -4.36
N MET A 43 -12.55 10.66 -5.10
CA MET A 43 -12.40 10.23 -6.50
C MET A 43 -11.06 9.53 -6.72
N VAL A 44 -11.12 8.42 -7.44
CA VAL A 44 -9.96 7.75 -8.02
C VAL A 44 -9.42 8.63 -9.15
N TRP A 45 -8.22 9.13 -8.94
CA TRP A 45 -7.47 9.93 -9.91
C TRP A 45 -6.98 9.07 -11.09
N LYS A 46 -6.40 7.89 -10.81
CA LYS A 46 -5.89 6.97 -11.84
C LYS A 46 -6.11 5.52 -11.46
N SER A 47 -6.71 4.75 -12.38
CA SER A 47 -6.56 3.29 -12.42
C SER A 47 -5.33 2.92 -13.25
N LYS A 48 -4.60 1.88 -12.84
CA LYS A 48 -3.54 1.24 -13.64
C LYS A 48 -3.67 -0.27 -13.60
N ALA A 49 -3.59 -0.89 -14.77
CA ALA A 49 -3.48 -2.34 -14.90
C ALA A 49 -2.19 -2.83 -14.21
N ILE A 50 -2.27 -4.02 -13.60
CA ILE A 50 -1.18 -4.61 -12.84
C ILE A 50 0.04 -4.87 -13.75
N ALA A 51 1.17 -4.25 -13.42
CA ALA A 51 2.46 -4.46 -14.09
C ALA A 51 3.60 -4.50 -13.05
N PRO A 52 4.73 -5.18 -13.32
CA PRO A 52 5.82 -5.34 -12.35
C PRO A 52 6.41 -4.01 -11.86
N VAL A 53 6.34 -2.97 -12.70
CA VAL A 53 6.64 -1.59 -12.33
C VAL A 53 5.60 -0.69 -13.00
N THR A 54 4.97 0.19 -12.22
CA THR A 54 4.07 1.22 -12.71
C THR A 54 4.47 2.55 -12.09
N ALA A 55 4.83 3.54 -12.91
CA ALA A 55 5.08 4.89 -12.45
C ALA A 55 3.82 5.75 -12.62
N ILE A 56 3.52 6.54 -11.61
CA ILE A 56 2.51 7.60 -11.66
C ILE A 56 3.20 8.89 -11.22
N SER A 57 3.19 9.89 -12.08
CA SER A 57 3.73 11.19 -11.77
C SER A 57 2.76 12.31 -12.16
N TRP A 58 2.91 13.45 -11.50
CA TRP A 58 2.12 14.65 -11.70
C TRP A 58 2.92 15.88 -11.31
N ASP A 59 2.54 17.02 -11.86
CA ASP A 59 3.02 18.31 -11.38
C ASP A 59 2.01 18.92 -10.41
N VAL A 60 2.49 19.65 -9.40
CA VAL A 60 1.65 20.37 -8.42
C VAL A 60 1.10 21.65 -9.09
N VAL A 61 0.28 21.43 -10.11
CA VAL A 61 -0.48 22.40 -10.88
C VAL A 61 -1.92 21.91 -10.90
N TYR A 62 -2.83 22.75 -10.41
CA TYR A 62 -4.23 22.40 -10.20
C TYR A 62 -5.13 23.17 -11.15
N ALA A 63 -6.31 22.62 -11.40
CA ALA A 63 -7.35 23.30 -12.18
C ALA A 63 -8.75 23.09 -11.58
N LEU A 64 -9.64 24.03 -11.91
CA LEU A 64 -11.06 23.98 -11.64
C LEU A 64 -11.81 23.52 -12.89
N ASN A 65 -12.83 22.69 -12.70
CA ASN A 65 -13.88 22.41 -13.67
C ASN A 65 -15.19 22.14 -12.91
N TRP A 66 -16.24 21.74 -13.60
CA TRP A 66 -17.53 21.45 -12.99
C TRP A 66 -18.22 20.27 -13.67
N THR A 67 -19.22 19.71 -13.01
CA THR A 67 -20.16 18.75 -13.60
C THR A 67 -21.58 18.98 -13.08
N ALA A 68 -22.58 18.66 -13.89
CA ALA A 68 -23.97 18.58 -13.44
C ALA A 68 -24.30 17.18 -12.88
N ASP A 69 -23.58 16.14 -13.33
CA ASP A 69 -24.02 14.75 -13.25
C ASP A 69 -23.12 13.92 -12.33
N LEU A 70 -23.51 13.83 -11.06
CA LEU A 70 -23.08 12.74 -10.16
C LEU A 70 -24.21 12.34 -9.24
N THR A 71 -24.70 11.11 -9.43
CA THR A 71 -25.89 10.57 -8.76
C THR A 71 -25.59 9.43 -7.78
N TYR A 72 -24.41 8.80 -7.83
CA TYR A 72 -24.04 7.69 -6.93
C TYR A 72 -22.52 7.47 -6.85
N ALA A 73 -22.05 6.76 -5.81
CA ALA A 73 -20.68 6.26 -5.72
C ALA A 73 -20.37 5.30 -6.87
N SER A 74 -19.14 5.28 -7.37
CA SER A 74 -18.76 4.62 -8.63
C SER A 74 -19.36 5.19 -9.93
N ALA A 75 -19.95 6.39 -9.91
CA ALA A 75 -20.21 7.14 -11.14
C ALA A 75 -18.91 7.73 -11.73
N GLN A 76 -18.75 7.65 -13.06
CA GLN A 76 -17.67 8.31 -13.80
C GLN A 76 -17.96 9.80 -13.94
N VAL A 77 -17.00 10.64 -13.57
CA VAL A 77 -17.11 12.10 -13.65
C VAL A 77 -16.90 12.57 -15.09
N THR A 78 -17.96 13.14 -15.69
CA THR A 78 -17.86 13.89 -16.95
C THR A 78 -17.76 15.38 -16.65
N VAL A 79 -16.73 16.04 -17.17
CA VAL A 79 -16.56 17.50 -17.04
C VAL A 79 -17.50 18.25 -17.99
N GLY A 80 -18.13 19.33 -17.51
CA GLY A 80 -19.05 20.16 -18.30
C GLY A 80 -18.41 21.39 -18.94
N GLY A 81 -17.22 21.82 -18.47
CA GLY A 81 -16.54 23.02 -18.94
C GLY A 81 -15.08 22.80 -19.36
N VAL A 82 -14.40 23.90 -19.67
CA VAL A 82 -12.95 23.93 -19.93
C VAL A 82 -12.19 24.01 -18.60
N TRP A 83 -11.08 23.25 -18.49
CA TRP A 83 -10.20 23.32 -17.32
C TRP A 83 -9.59 24.71 -17.14
N GLN A 84 -9.87 25.35 -16.00
CA GLN A 84 -9.23 26.60 -15.61
C GLN A 84 -8.10 26.31 -14.64
N GLN A 85 -6.85 26.47 -15.07
CA GLN A 85 -5.70 26.39 -14.17
C GLN A 85 -5.88 27.40 -13.02
N CYS A 86 -5.74 26.92 -11.78
CA CYS A 86 -5.89 27.70 -10.57
C CYS A 86 -4.78 27.32 -9.59
N ASN A 87 -3.95 28.28 -9.23
CA ASN A 87 -2.99 28.08 -8.14
C ASN A 87 -3.69 28.26 -6.78
N LYS A 88 -3.02 27.82 -5.72
CA LYS A 88 -3.39 28.23 -4.35
C LYS A 88 -3.34 29.75 -4.25
N ASP A 89 -4.18 30.32 -3.40
CA ASP A 89 -4.41 31.77 -3.22
C ASP A 89 -5.09 32.48 -4.41
N GLN A 90 -5.57 31.74 -5.42
CA GLN A 90 -6.37 32.26 -6.54
C GLN A 90 -7.84 31.83 -6.44
N GLY A 91 -8.72 32.64 -7.04
CA GLY A 91 -10.15 32.38 -7.10
C GLY A 91 -10.71 32.68 -8.49
N TYR A 92 -11.62 31.84 -8.95
CA TYR A 92 -12.34 32.01 -10.21
C TYR A 92 -13.86 31.98 -9.98
N GLU A 93 -14.57 32.70 -10.84
CA GLU A 93 -16.02 32.71 -10.92
C GLU A 93 -16.44 32.01 -12.22
N LEU A 94 -17.35 31.05 -12.12
CA LEU A 94 -18.01 30.44 -13.26
C LEU A 94 -19.16 31.36 -13.68
N GLY A 95 -19.00 32.07 -14.79
CA GLY A 95 -19.95 33.06 -15.28
C GLY A 95 -21.29 32.45 -15.72
N PRO A 96 -22.33 33.28 -15.95
CA PRO A 96 -23.66 32.79 -16.39
C PRO A 96 -23.65 32.03 -17.73
N ASP A 97 -22.58 32.16 -18.50
CA ASP A 97 -22.29 31.50 -19.76
C ASP A 97 -21.50 30.17 -19.63
N GLY A 98 -21.08 29.81 -18.41
CA GLY A 98 -20.36 28.56 -18.13
C GLY A 98 -18.84 28.64 -18.30
N TYR A 99 -18.28 29.84 -18.47
CA TYR A 99 -16.82 30.06 -18.56
C TYR A 99 -16.24 30.57 -17.24
N TRP A 100 -15.00 30.18 -16.95
CA TRP A 100 -14.28 30.67 -15.77
C TRP A 100 -13.64 32.04 -16.05
N VAL A 101 -13.86 32.98 -15.13
CA VAL A 101 -13.20 34.30 -15.10
C VAL A 101 -12.55 34.53 -13.75
N ALA A 102 -11.55 35.41 -13.67
CA ALA A 102 -10.89 35.72 -12.39
C ALA A 102 -11.89 36.34 -11.39
N SER A 103 -11.96 35.81 -10.18
CA SER A 103 -12.87 36.31 -9.14
C SER A 103 -12.27 37.51 -8.41
N SER A 104 -13.12 38.46 -8.04
CA SER A 104 -12.78 39.54 -7.10
C SER A 104 -12.75 39.06 -5.64
N VAL A 105 -13.31 37.89 -5.34
CA VAL A 105 -13.33 37.29 -4.01
C VAL A 105 -12.02 36.52 -3.76
N LYS A 106 -11.30 36.90 -2.72
CA LYS A 106 -10.06 36.22 -2.33
C LYS A 106 -10.36 34.92 -1.57
N PRO A 107 -9.67 33.80 -1.87
CA PRO A 107 -9.72 32.59 -1.06
C PRO A 107 -9.08 32.80 0.32
N LYS A 108 -9.29 31.84 1.23
CA LYS A 108 -8.46 31.66 2.43
C LYS A 108 -7.00 31.39 2.03
N PRO A 109 -6.00 31.78 2.84
CA PRO A 109 -4.59 31.48 2.57
C PRO A 109 -4.32 29.99 2.29
N GLY A 110 -3.70 29.72 1.16
CA GLY A 110 -3.40 28.39 0.65
C GLY A 110 -4.57 27.63 0.02
N TYR A 111 -5.77 28.23 -0.10
CA TYR A 111 -6.94 27.63 -0.77
C TYR A 111 -7.11 28.18 -2.18
N MET A 112 -7.80 27.42 -3.02
CA MET A 112 -8.40 27.87 -4.28
C MET A 112 -9.87 28.21 -4.02
N LEU A 113 -10.45 29.13 -4.79
CA LEU A 113 -11.88 29.48 -4.69
C LEU A 113 -12.60 29.28 -6.03
N ALA A 114 -13.80 28.70 -5.96
CA ALA A 114 -14.73 28.62 -7.07
C ALA A 114 -16.06 29.26 -6.65
N LYS A 115 -16.41 30.39 -7.27
CA LYS A 115 -17.74 31.02 -7.12
C LYS A 115 -18.58 30.65 -8.32
N ILE A 116 -19.83 30.26 -8.10
CA ILE A 116 -20.70 29.71 -9.15
C ILE A 116 -21.82 30.70 -9.43
N ASN A 117 -21.84 31.27 -10.64
CA ASN A 117 -22.95 32.09 -11.15
C ASN A 117 -23.61 31.45 -12.39
N TYR A 118 -23.15 30.27 -12.80
CA TYR A 118 -23.74 29.45 -13.85
C TYR A 118 -24.93 28.61 -13.34
N GLN A 119 -26.00 28.56 -14.13
CA GLN A 119 -27.15 27.69 -13.91
C GLN A 119 -27.20 26.67 -15.05
N TYR A 120 -26.88 25.41 -14.76
CA TYR A 120 -27.12 24.32 -15.71
C TYR A 120 -28.64 24.04 -15.79
N PRO A 121 -29.23 23.78 -16.97
CA PRO A 121 -30.65 23.47 -17.08
C PRO A 121 -31.06 22.27 -16.21
N GLU A 122 -32.29 22.30 -15.70
CA GLU A 122 -32.95 21.17 -15.01
C GLU A 122 -32.26 20.62 -13.74
N THR A 123 -31.18 21.25 -13.25
CA THR A 123 -30.53 20.90 -11.98
C THR A 123 -30.57 22.02 -10.94
N SER A 124 -30.43 21.66 -9.66
CA SER A 124 -30.38 22.62 -8.55
C SER A 124 -29.03 23.31 -8.38
N GLY A 125 -28.05 23.02 -9.24
CA GLY A 125 -26.68 23.53 -9.15
C GLY A 125 -25.65 22.53 -9.65
N ILE A 126 -24.43 23.01 -9.89
CA ILE A 126 -23.31 22.18 -10.38
C ILE A 126 -22.39 21.75 -9.24
N LYS A 127 -21.57 20.72 -9.47
CA LYS A 127 -20.53 20.26 -8.54
C LYS A 127 -19.17 20.70 -9.06
N VAL A 128 -18.32 21.28 -8.21
CA VAL A 128 -16.98 21.71 -8.60
C VAL A 128 -16.03 20.51 -8.60
N ILE A 129 -15.25 20.39 -9.66
CA ILE A 129 -14.19 19.38 -9.82
C ILE A 129 -12.85 20.07 -9.65
N ILE A 130 -11.96 19.41 -8.89
CA ILE A 130 -10.54 19.74 -8.86
C ILE A 130 -9.79 18.73 -9.72
N GLY A 131 -8.94 19.23 -10.62
CA GLY A 131 -8.02 18.44 -11.43
C GLY A 131 -6.56 18.69 -11.08
N VAL A 132 -5.69 17.75 -11.44
CA VAL A 132 -4.23 17.88 -11.35
C VAL A 132 -3.59 17.66 -12.71
N GLN A 133 -2.53 18.42 -13.03
CA GLN A 133 -1.89 18.33 -14.34
C GLN A 133 -1.12 17.01 -14.50
N ASN A 134 -1.35 16.36 -15.65
CA ASN A 134 -0.70 15.12 -16.07
C ASN A 134 0.52 15.39 -16.96
N GLU A 135 1.26 14.33 -17.31
CA GLU A 135 2.50 14.45 -18.08
C GLU A 135 2.31 14.96 -19.52
N SER A 136 1.08 14.93 -20.05
CA SER A 136 0.71 15.49 -21.35
C SER A 136 0.32 16.96 -21.28
N GLY A 137 0.27 17.56 -20.08
CA GLY A 137 -0.15 18.95 -19.85
C GLY A 137 -1.66 19.14 -19.67
N ASP A 138 -2.45 18.09 -19.83
CA ASP A 138 -3.90 18.08 -19.57
C ASP A 138 -4.19 17.79 -18.08
N TYR A 139 -5.46 17.85 -17.66
CA TYR A 139 -5.86 17.71 -16.26
C TYR A 139 -6.72 16.47 -16.02
N ASP A 140 -6.24 15.62 -15.11
CA ASP A 140 -7.02 14.49 -14.62
C ASP A 140 -7.84 14.92 -13.38
N PRO A 141 -9.12 14.56 -13.28
CA PRO A 141 -9.90 14.78 -12.05
C PRO A 141 -9.29 14.10 -10.81
N VAL A 142 -9.20 14.80 -9.68
CA VAL A 142 -8.70 14.27 -8.39
C VAL A 142 -9.68 14.37 -7.23
N PHE A 143 -10.65 15.28 -7.31
CA PHE A 143 -11.73 15.45 -6.32
C PHE A 143 -12.94 16.10 -6.99
N VAL A 144 -14.13 15.83 -6.48
CA VAL A 144 -15.38 16.51 -6.86
C VAL A 144 -16.18 16.84 -5.60
N ASP A 145 -16.72 18.04 -5.49
CA ASP A 145 -17.59 18.36 -4.35
C ASP A 145 -18.90 17.59 -4.47
N THR A 146 -19.22 16.82 -3.43
CA THR A 146 -20.46 16.05 -3.33
C THR A 146 -21.69 16.95 -3.22
N VAL A 147 -21.53 18.18 -2.72
CA VAL A 147 -22.60 19.17 -2.56
C VAL A 147 -22.83 19.91 -3.89
N SER A 148 -24.08 19.92 -4.37
CA SER A 148 -24.45 20.74 -5.53
C SER A 148 -24.52 22.22 -5.14
N MET A 149 -23.92 23.07 -5.96
CA MET A 149 -23.76 24.50 -5.75
C MET A 149 -24.69 25.29 -6.69
N PRO A 150 -25.81 25.88 -6.20
CA PRO A 150 -26.63 26.78 -6.99
C PRO A 150 -25.89 28.10 -7.33
N PRO A 151 -26.38 28.89 -8.31
CA PRO A 151 -25.89 30.25 -8.57
C PRO A 151 -25.81 31.11 -7.30
N GLY A 152 -24.77 31.95 -7.20
CA GLY A 152 -24.40 32.71 -6.02
C GLY A 152 -23.51 31.96 -5.01
N SER A 153 -23.39 30.62 -5.10
CA SER A 153 -22.61 29.82 -4.16
C SER A 153 -21.10 30.02 -4.29
N THR A 154 -20.36 29.77 -3.22
CA THR A 154 -18.88 29.81 -3.21
C THR A 154 -18.30 28.60 -2.47
N GLY A 155 -17.39 27.90 -3.13
CA GLY A 155 -16.64 26.76 -2.60
C GLY A 155 -15.16 27.12 -2.49
N GLN A 156 -14.47 26.52 -1.53
CA GLN A 156 -13.03 26.69 -1.34
C GLN A 156 -12.36 25.34 -1.13
N TYR A 157 -11.22 25.14 -1.79
CA TYR A 157 -10.57 23.83 -1.90
C TYR A 157 -9.06 23.96 -1.73
N GLN A 158 -8.46 23.18 -0.85
CA GLN A 158 -7.02 23.08 -0.69
C GLN A 158 -6.54 21.66 -1.00
N PRO A 159 -6.02 21.41 -2.22
CA PRO A 159 -5.40 20.14 -2.57
C PRO A 159 -4.19 19.85 -1.69
N GLN A 160 -4.18 18.66 -1.11
CA GLN A 160 -3.09 18.17 -0.26
C GLN A 160 -2.13 17.33 -1.08
N GLU A 161 -0.87 17.29 -0.66
CA GLU A 161 0.12 16.37 -1.23
C GLU A 161 0.08 14.97 -0.59
N SER A 162 -0.94 14.70 0.22
CA SER A 162 -1.29 13.35 0.67
C SER A 162 -2.04 12.62 -0.44
N VAL A 163 -1.60 11.38 -0.70
CA VAL A 163 -2.21 10.46 -1.65
C VAL A 163 -2.47 9.12 -0.98
N THR A 164 -3.60 8.50 -1.34
CA THR A 164 -4.07 7.21 -0.84
C THR A 164 -4.27 6.28 -2.02
N TRP A 165 -3.94 5.00 -1.88
CA TRP A 165 -4.05 4.02 -2.96
C TRP A 165 -4.41 2.63 -2.45
N TRP A 166 -5.00 1.81 -3.32
CA TRP A 166 -5.48 0.46 -3.01
C TRP A 166 -5.61 -0.37 -4.29
N TYR A 167 -5.95 -1.64 -4.14
CA TYR A 167 -6.38 -2.50 -5.23
C TYR A 167 -7.90 -2.69 -5.18
N GLU A 168 -8.54 -2.52 -6.34
CA GLU A 168 -9.99 -2.68 -6.51
C GLU A 168 -10.29 -3.20 -7.92
N ALA A 169 -11.39 -3.94 -8.06
CA ALA A 169 -11.74 -4.59 -9.33
C ALA A 169 -12.28 -3.57 -10.35
N GLY A 170 -11.88 -3.74 -11.61
CA GLY A 170 -12.29 -2.85 -12.71
C GLY A 170 -11.44 -1.59 -12.87
N ASN A 171 -11.76 -0.77 -13.88
CA ASN A 171 -11.11 0.52 -14.12
C ASN A 171 -12.00 1.63 -13.57
N LEU A 172 -11.56 2.26 -12.48
CA LEU A 172 -12.28 3.33 -11.80
C LEU A 172 -11.63 4.71 -12.03
N THR A 173 -10.92 4.93 -13.14
CA THR A 173 -10.34 6.26 -13.42
C THR A 173 -11.44 7.33 -13.47
N ALA A 174 -11.20 8.48 -12.82
CA ALA A 174 -12.17 9.57 -12.69
C ALA A 174 -13.54 9.13 -12.14
N THR A 175 -13.54 8.16 -11.23
CA THR A 175 -14.76 7.55 -10.67
C THR A 175 -14.80 7.72 -9.15
N MET A 176 -15.99 7.91 -8.58
CA MET A 176 -16.15 7.98 -7.11
C MET A 176 -15.76 6.65 -6.44
N ILE A 177 -15.05 6.73 -5.32
CA ILE A 177 -14.52 5.57 -4.58
C ILE A 177 -15.66 4.66 -4.10
N SER A 178 -15.50 3.34 -4.26
CA SER A 178 -16.44 2.32 -3.76
C SER A 178 -15.94 1.67 -2.45
N SER A 179 -16.75 0.80 -1.85
CA SER A 179 -16.41 0.06 -0.62
C SER A 179 -15.60 -1.22 -0.85
N ASN A 180 -15.47 -1.71 -2.08
CA ASN A 180 -14.87 -3.02 -2.41
C ASN A 180 -13.36 -2.94 -2.73
N MET A 181 -12.58 -2.46 -1.76
CA MET A 181 -11.13 -2.26 -1.87
C MET A 181 -10.30 -3.19 -0.96
N THR A 182 -9.04 -3.42 -1.32
CA THR A 182 -8.03 -3.87 -0.34
C THR A 182 -7.76 -2.78 0.70
N ASN A 183 -7.09 -3.13 1.80
CA ASN A 183 -6.57 -2.13 2.74
C ASN A 183 -5.81 -1.01 2.00
N PRO A 184 -6.09 0.27 2.30
CA PRO A 184 -5.43 1.39 1.64
C PRO A 184 -4.00 1.61 2.18
N GLY A 185 -3.11 2.01 1.28
CA GLY A 185 -1.80 2.57 1.56
C GLY A 185 -1.77 4.05 1.22
N GLY A 186 -0.69 4.74 1.58
CA GLY A 186 -0.51 6.14 1.21
C GLY A 186 0.79 6.76 1.73
N VAL A 187 1.12 7.95 1.22
CA VAL A 187 2.21 8.80 1.71
C VAL A 187 1.83 10.27 1.60
N ASN A 188 2.50 11.12 2.39
CA ASN A 188 2.43 12.57 2.26
C ASN A 188 3.68 13.10 1.53
N LEU A 189 3.46 13.79 0.40
CA LEU A 189 4.49 14.36 -0.48
C LEU A 189 4.59 15.89 -0.35
N SER A 190 4.17 16.44 0.80
CA SER A 190 4.29 17.88 1.11
C SER A 190 5.75 18.32 1.26
N ALA A 191 6.60 17.43 1.77
CA ALA A 191 8.04 17.57 1.90
C ALA A 191 8.79 16.52 1.05
N PRO A 192 10.04 16.79 0.63
CA PRO A 192 10.85 15.79 -0.05
C PRO A 192 11.22 14.66 0.92
N ALA A 193 11.40 13.45 0.39
CA ALA A 193 11.85 12.29 1.15
C ALA A 193 13.23 12.56 1.78
N PRO A 194 13.41 12.46 3.11
CA PRO A 194 14.65 12.86 3.79
C PRO A 194 15.90 12.12 3.32
N THR A 195 15.78 10.85 2.89
CA THR A 195 16.95 10.07 2.43
C THR A 195 17.41 10.37 1.00
N THR A 196 16.55 10.95 0.16
CA THR A 196 16.85 11.19 -1.27
C THR A 196 16.72 12.64 -1.70
N ASN A 197 16.15 13.51 -0.86
CA ASN A 197 15.76 14.88 -1.17
C ASN A 197 14.88 15.00 -2.43
N LYS A 198 14.05 13.97 -2.70
CA LYS A 198 13.14 13.90 -3.85
C LYS A 198 11.70 13.72 -3.38
N TYR A 199 10.74 14.20 -4.17
CA TYR A 199 9.32 13.89 -3.97
C TYR A 199 8.94 12.58 -4.71
N GLU A 200 9.71 11.52 -4.46
CA GLU A 200 9.57 10.22 -5.10
C GLU A 200 9.50 9.12 -4.02
N TRP A 201 8.51 8.24 -4.13
CA TRP A 201 8.36 7.06 -3.29
C TRP A 201 8.11 5.81 -4.13
N TRP A 202 8.52 4.67 -3.58
CA TRP A 202 8.29 3.33 -4.10
C TRP A 202 7.32 2.60 -3.17
N THR A 203 6.36 1.88 -3.71
CA THR A 203 5.37 1.13 -2.94
C THR A 203 5.14 -0.26 -3.53
N THR A 204 4.74 -1.22 -2.70
CA THR A 204 4.35 -2.57 -3.12
C THR A 204 3.28 -3.12 -2.18
N PHE A 205 2.42 -4.00 -2.67
CA PHE A 205 1.42 -4.68 -1.88
C PHE A 205 1.80 -6.15 -1.66
N ILE A 206 1.81 -6.57 -0.40
CA ILE A 206 1.95 -7.98 -0.06
C ILE A 206 0.57 -8.60 -0.04
N PHE A 207 0.24 -9.41 -1.05
CA PHE A 207 -1.13 -9.86 -1.29
C PHE A 207 -1.70 -10.68 -0.14
N ASP A 208 -0.95 -11.67 0.35
CA ASP A 208 -1.43 -12.58 1.39
C ASP A 208 -1.45 -11.93 2.80
N ASP A 209 -0.69 -10.85 3.02
CA ASP A 209 -0.70 -10.05 4.26
C ASP A 209 -1.76 -8.94 4.25
N GLY A 210 -2.27 -8.57 3.06
CA GLY A 210 -3.15 -7.43 2.84
C GLY A 210 -2.53 -6.08 3.20
N LYS A 211 -1.22 -5.88 3.00
CA LYS A 211 -0.47 -4.70 3.48
C LYS A 211 0.37 -4.02 2.41
N TRP A 212 0.47 -2.70 2.52
CA TRP A 212 1.38 -1.88 1.73
C TRP A 212 2.73 -1.68 2.43
N LEU A 213 3.81 -1.76 1.66
CA LEU A 213 5.17 -1.39 2.08
C LEU A 213 5.65 -0.19 1.27
N ASN A 214 6.16 0.84 1.94
CA ASN A 214 6.59 2.11 1.33
C ASN A 214 8.09 2.35 1.57
N SER A 215 8.80 2.77 0.52
CA SER A 215 10.24 3.04 0.54
C SER A 215 10.58 4.35 -0.17
N GLN A 216 11.57 5.07 0.34
CA GLN A 216 12.13 6.26 -0.32
C GLN A 216 13.22 5.89 -1.35
N GLN A 217 13.69 4.65 -1.33
CA GLN A 217 14.73 4.14 -2.22
C GLN A 217 14.15 3.17 -3.25
N LYS A 218 14.76 3.16 -4.44
CA LYS A 218 14.43 2.18 -5.49
C LYS A 218 14.74 0.77 -4.97
N PRO A 219 13.81 -0.19 -5.10
CA PRO A 219 14.05 -1.58 -4.73
C PRO A 219 15.16 -2.23 -5.56
N ALA A 220 15.88 -3.18 -4.97
CA ALA A 220 16.95 -3.91 -5.66
C ALA A 220 16.40 -4.66 -6.90
N PRO A 221 17.08 -4.62 -8.06
CA PRO A 221 16.56 -5.25 -9.28
C PRO A 221 16.33 -6.77 -9.18
N SER A 222 16.95 -7.46 -8.22
CA SER A 222 16.72 -8.88 -7.89
C SER A 222 15.27 -9.19 -7.50
N LEU A 223 14.47 -8.19 -7.13
CA LEU A 223 13.04 -8.31 -6.93
C LEU A 223 12.22 -8.48 -8.22
N HIS A 224 12.71 -8.00 -9.38
CA HIS A 224 11.94 -8.01 -10.64
C HIS A 224 11.84 -9.38 -11.30
N GLY A 225 12.68 -10.35 -10.92
CA GLY A 225 12.66 -11.67 -11.53
C GLY A 225 11.56 -12.57 -10.95
N PRO A 226 11.19 -13.66 -11.65
CA PRO A 226 10.79 -14.87 -10.93
C PRO A 226 11.83 -15.19 -9.84
N PRO A 227 11.51 -16.02 -8.82
CA PRO A 227 12.54 -16.52 -7.93
C PRO A 227 13.61 -17.17 -8.82
N PRO A 228 14.90 -17.10 -8.47
CA PRO A 228 15.93 -17.80 -9.24
C PRO A 228 15.43 -19.23 -9.41
N PHE A 229 15.30 -19.66 -10.67
CA PHE A 229 14.75 -20.97 -10.98
C PHE A 229 15.68 -21.98 -10.32
N ILE A 230 15.26 -22.48 -9.15
CA ILE A 230 15.90 -23.62 -8.52
C ILE A 230 15.56 -24.74 -9.48
N ALA A 231 16.47 -24.96 -10.44
CA ALA A 231 16.36 -26.05 -11.39
C ALA A 231 16.06 -27.29 -10.55
N PRO A 232 14.93 -27.99 -10.81
CA PRO A 232 14.53 -29.12 -9.99
C PRO A 232 15.75 -30.04 -9.92
N ILE A 233 16.29 -30.21 -8.71
CA ILE A 233 17.68 -30.63 -8.48
C ILE A 233 17.96 -31.79 -9.41
N ALA A 234 18.70 -31.52 -10.49
CA ALA A 234 18.71 -32.38 -11.67
C ALA A 234 19.08 -33.77 -11.20
N SER A 235 18.11 -34.69 -11.31
CA SER A 235 18.03 -35.88 -10.45
C SER A 235 19.37 -36.59 -10.45
N ASN A 236 20.12 -36.42 -9.36
CA ASN A 236 21.45 -37.00 -9.22
C ASN A 236 21.27 -38.50 -9.43
N PRO A 237 21.86 -39.14 -10.48
CA PRO A 237 21.29 -40.35 -11.10
C PRO A 237 21.29 -41.63 -10.23
N GLY A 238 21.58 -41.52 -8.94
CA GLY A 238 21.30 -42.51 -7.91
C GLY A 238 19.96 -42.37 -7.16
N PHE A 239 19.06 -41.44 -7.52
CA PHE A 239 17.71 -41.34 -6.95
C PHE A 239 16.61 -41.51 -8.01
N ASN A 240 16.39 -42.77 -8.40
CA ASN A 240 15.23 -43.17 -9.20
C ASN A 240 14.01 -43.40 -8.29
N GLY A 241 12.89 -42.75 -8.63
CA GLY A 241 11.60 -42.96 -8.02
C GLY A 241 11.23 -41.90 -6.98
N LEU A 242 10.49 -40.88 -7.43
CA LEU A 242 9.13 -40.57 -6.97
C LEU A 242 8.62 -39.32 -7.70
N ILE A 243 7.55 -39.52 -8.47
CA ILE A 243 6.41 -38.61 -8.74
C ILE A 243 6.74 -37.15 -9.13
N GLU A 244 6.22 -36.74 -10.29
CA GLU A 244 6.16 -35.34 -10.73
C GLU A 244 5.46 -34.46 -9.68
N ALA A 245 6.24 -33.72 -8.88
CA ALA A 245 5.69 -32.80 -7.91
C ALA A 245 5.12 -31.56 -8.62
N PRO A 246 3.89 -31.11 -8.28
CA PRO A 246 3.39 -29.83 -8.77
C PRO A 246 4.31 -28.70 -8.29
N SER A 247 4.53 -27.70 -9.15
CA SER A 247 5.57 -26.70 -8.97
C SER A 247 5.40 -25.87 -7.68
N ILE A 248 6.33 -26.03 -6.75
CA ILE A 248 6.39 -25.35 -5.44
C ILE A 248 6.60 -23.82 -5.56
N THR A 249 6.77 -23.30 -6.78
CA THR A 249 7.00 -21.87 -7.09
C THR A 249 5.91 -20.92 -6.59
N GLY A 250 4.71 -21.42 -6.25
CA GLY A 250 3.62 -20.61 -5.69
C GLY A 250 3.77 -20.21 -4.22
N LEU A 251 4.43 -21.02 -3.37
CA LEU A 251 4.39 -20.83 -1.91
C LEU A 251 5.52 -19.98 -1.32
N LEU A 252 6.67 -19.88 -2.02
CA LEU A 252 7.84 -19.13 -1.54
C LEU A 252 7.79 -17.63 -1.88
N TYR A 253 6.99 -17.24 -2.85
CA TYR A 253 7.04 -15.90 -3.45
C TYR A 253 6.53 -14.75 -2.53
N PRO A 254 5.36 -14.83 -1.84
CA PRO A 254 4.93 -13.75 -0.93
C PRO A 254 5.95 -13.55 0.19
N ILE A 255 6.57 -14.65 0.63
CA ILE A 255 7.66 -14.67 1.60
C ILE A 255 8.89 -13.97 1.02
N VAL A 256 9.35 -14.30 -0.18
CA VAL A 256 10.53 -13.67 -0.83
C VAL A 256 10.34 -12.16 -1.04
N CYS A 257 9.15 -11.68 -1.37
CA CYS A 257 8.94 -10.25 -1.63
C CYS A 257 8.73 -9.44 -0.36
N SER A 258 8.03 -10.02 0.63
CA SER A 258 8.09 -9.60 2.04
C SER A 258 9.49 -9.72 2.64
N ILE A 259 10.41 -10.45 2.00
CA ILE A 259 11.82 -10.58 2.38
C ILE A 259 12.72 -9.62 1.62
N VAL A 260 12.49 -9.17 0.39
CA VAL A 260 13.47 -8.26 -0.29
C VAL A 260 13.01 -6.79 -0.34
N PHE A 261 11.71 -6.51 -0.48
CA PHE A 261 11.16 -5.19 -0.08
C PHE A 261 11.19 -5.04 1.43
N GLY A 262 10.96 -6.18 2.11
CA GLY A 262 11.45 -6.48 3.44
C GLY A 262 12.88 -5.98 3.62
N VAL A 263 13.90 -6.72 3.22
CA VAL A 263 15.34 -6.51 3.47
C VAL A 263 15.89 -5.15 3.06
N ALA A 264 15.15 -4.26 2.38
CA ALA A 264 15.50 -2.83 2.34
C ALA A 264 15.03 -2.09 3.61
N VAL A 265 13.74 -2.12 3.93
CA VAL A 265 13.16 -1.52 5.15
C VAL A 265 13.62 -2.25 6.41
N LYS A 266 13.71 -3.57 6.28
CA LYS A 266 14.36 -4.55 7.14
C LYS A 266 15.89 -4.61 6.94
N ALA A 267 16.56 -3.84 6.08
CA ALA A 267 18.01 -3.61 6.31
C ALA A 267 18.14 -2.72 7.54
N ALA A 268 17.35 -1.65 7.58
CA ALA A 268 17.28 -0.78 8.75
C ALA A 268 16.64 -1.49 9.95
N GLN A 269 15.52 -2.22 9.75
CA GLN A 269 14.82 -2.90 10.85
C GLN A 269 15.36 -4.29 11.21
N GLN A 270 16.16 -5.01 10.40
CA GLN A 270 16.93 -6.18 10.86
C GLN A 270 18.32 -5.78 11.33
N THR A 271 18.90 -4.65 10.91
CA THR A 271 20.00 -4.10 11.73
C THR A 271 19.50 -3.82 13.15
N ASP A 272 18.27 -3.33 13.33
CA ASP A 272 17.66 -3.15 14.66
C ASP A 272 17.16 -4.48 15.29
N VAL A 273 16.42 -5.32 14.56
CA VAL A 273 15.79 -6.56 15.09
C VAL A 273 16.74 -7.76 15.09
N ALA A 274 17.67 -7.89 14.15
CA ALA A 274 18.75 -8.87 14.25
C ALA A 274 19.88 -8.40 15.18
N GLN A 275 20.06 -7.10 15.44
CA GLN A 275 20.78 -6.68 16.65
C GLN A 275 19.99 -7.13 17.88
N LYS A 276 18.70 -6.80 18.02
CA LYS A 276 17.87 -7.25 19.16
C LYS A 276 17.73 -8.76 19.30
N ILE A 277 17.79 -9.54 18.22
CA ILE A 277 17.77 -11.02 18.23
C ILE A 277 19.16 -11.60 18.45
N THR A 278 20.24 -10.95 17.99
CA THR A 278 21.61 -11.33 18.37
C THR A 278 21.89 -10.99 19.82
N ASP A 279 21.38 -9.85 20.30
CA ASP A 279 21.32 -9.46 21.71
C ASP A 279 20.48 -10.49 22.48
N PHE A 280 19.26 -10.82 22.01
CA PHE A 280 18.40 -11.82 22.67
C PHE A 280 18.99 -13.23 22.67
N ILE A 281 19.66 -13.70 21.62
CA ILE A 281 20.29 -15.03 21.54
C ILE A 281 21.62 -15.07 22.29
N SER A 282 22.40 -13.98 22.27
CA SER A 282 23.58 -13.85 23.16
C SER A 282 23.19 -13.69 24.64
N GLN A 283 21.95 -13.26 24.93
CA GLN A 283 21.35 -13.23 26.26
C GLN A 283 20.55 -14.50 26.62
N THR A 284 20.11 -15.31 25.65
CA THR A 284 19.25 -16.50 25.87
C THR A 284 19.71 -17.71 25.06
N ASN A 285 20.11 -18.76 25.78
CA ASN A 285 20.49 -20.04 25.19
C ASN A 285 19.26 -20.95 25.05
N LEU A 286 18.84 -21.27 23.81
CA LEU A 286 17.73 -22.18 23.54
C LEU A 286 18.14 -23.38 22.67
N ASN A 287 17.66 -24.57 23.05
CA ASN A 287 18.07 -25.86 22.50
C ASN A 287 16.94 -26.47 21.68
N VAL A 288 16.59 -25.81 20.58
CA VAL A 288 15.55 -26.27 19.67
C VAL A 288 16.12 -27.38 18.79
N LYS A 289 15.37 -28.47 18.60
CA LYS A 289 15.63 -29.43 17.54
C LYS A 289 14.54 -29.31 16.47
N ALA A 290 14.93 -29.01 15.25
CA ALA A 290 14.05 -29.01 14.09
C ALA A 290 14.36 -30.24 13.23
N THR A 291 13.34 -31.02 12.88
CA THR A 291 13.45 -32.17 11.97
C THR A 291 12.59 -31.91 10.73
N TRP A 292 13.25 -31.60 9.62
CA TRP A 292 12.61 -31.44 8.31
C TRP A 292 12.56 -32.78 7.59
N THR A 293 11.37 -33.35 7.41
CA THR A 293 11.19 -34.47 6.47
C THR A 293 11.07 -33.90 5.07
N LEU A 294 12.09 -34.10 4.24
CA LEU A 294 12.10 -33.63 2.86
C LEU A 294 11.17 -34.50 2.00
N PRO A 295 10.63 -33.99 0.87
CA PRO A 295 9.70 -34.74 0.01
C PRO A 295 10.21 -36.07 -0.55
N ASN A 296 11.52 -36.34 -0.47
CA ASN A 296 12.15 -37.61 -0.85
C ASN A 296 12.30 -38.60 0.33
N GLY A 297 11.67 -38.33 1.47
CA GLY A 297 11.70 -39.18 2.67
C GLY A 297 13.00 -39.10 3.49
N LYS A 298 13.93 -38.19 3.17
CA LYS A 298 15.13 -37.94 3.99
C LYS A 298 14.88 -36.87 5.03
N GLU A 299 15.38 -37.08 6.24
CA GLU A 299 15.33 -36.08 7.31
C GLU A 299 16.57 -35.18 7.33
N LEU A 300 16.36 -33.88 7.55
CA LEU A 300 17.38 -32.92 7.94
C LEU A 300 17.14 -32.52 9.40
N GLN A 301 18.14 -32.71 10.28
CA GLN A 301 18.02 -32.41 11.71
C GLN A 301 19.00 -31.30 12.12
N VAL A 302 18.50 -30.29 12.84
CA VAL A 302 19.28 -29.14 13.35
C VAL A 302 19.01 -28.98 14.84
N THR A 303 20.06 -28.78 15.66
CA THR A 303 19.99 -28.73 17.14
C THR A 303 20.74 -27.51 17.68
N TYR A 304 20.22 -26.82 18.70
CA TYR A 304 20.80 -25.57 19.26
C TYR A 304 21.41 -25.73 20.70
N GLY A 305 21.23 -24.82 21.70
CA GLY A 305 22.03 -24.78 22.97
C GLY A 305 21.29 -24.63 24.33
N LYS A 306 21.84 -25.16 25.46
CA LYS A 306 21.15 -25.42 26.76
C LYS A 306 20.59 -24.20 27.55
N PRO A 307 19.45 -24.32 28.30
CA PRO A 307 18.70 -23.18 28.86
C PRO A 307 19.09 -22.67 30.27
N LYS A 308 18.62 -21.46 30.60
CA LYS A 308 18.58 -20.83 31.95
C LYS A 308 17.29 -20.01 32.12
N ASN A 309 16.87 -19.77 33.37
CA ASN A 309 15.61 -19.09 33.71
C ASN A 309 15.66 -17.56 33.55
N ALA A 310 14.55 -16.96 33.11
CA ALA A 310 14.36 -15.51 33.04
C ALA A 310 13.61 -14.96 34.28
N PRO A 311 13.93 -13.75 34.78
CA PRO A 311 13.17 -13.12 35.87
C PRO A 311 11.74 -12.74 35.44
N ALA A 312 10.79 -12.84 36.38
CA ALA A 312 9.43 -12.36 36.19
C ALA A 312 9.42 -10.86 35.81
N ASN A 313 8.49 -10.47 34.93
CA ASN A 313 8.31 -9.11 34.40
C ASN A 313 9.48 -8.55 33.55
N SER A 314 10.45 -9.38 33.14
CA SER A 314 11.45 -9.00 32.15
C SER A 314 10.89 -9.09 30.71
N ILE A 315 11.47 -8.34 29.76
CA ILE A 315 11.05 -8.37 28.34
C ILE A 315 11.15 -9.79 27.75
N ALA A 316 12.08 -10.62 28.25
CA ALA A 316 12.22 -12.02 27.88
C ALA A 316 11.00 -12.89 28.24
N ALA A 317 10.13 -12.46 29.17
CA ALA A 317 8.89 -13.14 29.52
C ALA A 317 7.66 -12.68 28.71
N ILE A 318 7.74 -11.53 28.01
CA ILE A 318 6.58 -10.86 27.40
C ILE A 318 6.26 -11.41 25.99
N ALA A 319 7.22 -12.03 25.32
CA ALA A 319 7.09 -12.45 23.91
C ALA A 319 6.00 -13.53 23.63
N PHE A 320 5.39 -14.13 24.65
CA PHE A 320 4.50 -15.30 24.50
C PHE A 320 3.16 -15.26 25.26
N LEU A 321 2.81 -14.17 25.95
CA LEU A 321 1.54 -14.08 26.69
C LEU A 321 0.70 -12.86 26.29
N ALA A 322 -0.16 -13.06 25.28
CA ALA A 322 -1.33 -12.23 25.11
C ALA A 322 -2.48 -12.74 26.02
N SER A 323 -2.86 -11.93 27.01
CA SER A 323 -4.13 -11.98 27.76
C SER A 323 -4.35 -12.99 28.91
N ASN A 324 -3.32 -13.65 29.46
CA ASN A 324 -3.40 -14.12 30.85
C ASN A 324 -2.02 -14.17 31.51
N VAL A 325 -1.93 -13.52 32.68
CA VAL A 325 -0.75 -13.49 33.56
C VAL A 325 -0.92 -14.61 34.60
N ASP A 326 0.17 -15.04 35.26
CA ASP A 326 0.19 -15.97 36.41
C ASP A 326 0.08 -17.49 36.14
N ALA A 327 0.37 -17.96 34.92
CA ALA A 327 0.66 -19.39 34.69
C ALA A 327 1.95 -19.59 33.87
N VAL A 328 2.86 -20.44 34.37
CA VAL A 328 4.02 -20.94 33.62
C VAL A 328 3.51 -21.92 32.57
N ALA A 329 3.10 -21.42 31.40
CA ALA A 329 2.87 -22.26 30.24
C ALA A 329 4.23 -22.81 29.75
N PRO A 330 4.44 -24.14 29.69
CA PRO A 330 5.67 -24.69 29.14
C PRO A 330 5.87 -24.22 27.70
N VAL A 331 7.13 -24.01 27.28
CA VAL A 331 7.45 -23.64 25.89
C VAL A 331 6.83 -24.62 24.89
N ASN A 332 6.75 -25.91 25.25
CA ASN A 332 6.05 -26.94 24.48
C ASN A 332 4.55 -26.64 24.27
N ALA A 333 3.84 -26.09 25.26
CA ALA A 333 2.41 -25.75 25.13
C ALA A 333 2.20 -24.55 24.18
N ALA A 334 3.11 -23.58 24.19
CA ALA A 334 3.10 -22.47 23.23
C ALA A 334 3.38 -22.96 21.80
N LEU A 335 4.32 -23.88 21.63
CA LEU A 335 4.69 -24.43 20.32
C LEU A 335 3.65 -25.43 19.78
N GLU A 336 3.04 -26.27 20.61
CA GLU A 336 1.88 -27.09 20.19
C GLU A 336 0.65 -26.22 19.86
N SER A 337 0.45 -25.10 20.55
CA SER A 337 -0.58 -24.11 20.19
C SER A 337 -0.30 -23.45 18.82
N ALA A 338 0.97 -23.12 18.52
CA ALA A 338 1.36 -22.62 17.21
C ALA A 338 1.20 -23.67 16.09
N LYS A 339 1.53 -24.93 16.38
CA LYS A 339 1.34 -26.09 15.49
C LYS A 339 -0.13 -26.36 15.19
N ALA A 340 -0.99 -26.38 16.21
CA ALA A 340 -2.44 -26.54 16.06
C ALA A 340 -3.10 -25.40 15.28
N ARG A 341 -2.46 -24.22 15.23
CA ARG A 341 -2.87 -23.05 14.43
C ARG A 341 -2.25 -23.03 13.03
N GLY A 342 -1.48 -24.05 12.64
CA GLY A 342 -0.85 -24.13 11.32
C GLY A 342 0.25 -23.09 11.08
N LEU A 343 0.85 -22.54 12.15
CA LEU A 343 1.88 -21.49 12.04
C LEU A 343 3.27 -22.03 11.70
N PHE A 344 3.45 -23.35 11.64
CA PHE A 344 4.65 -23.99 11.11
C PHE A 344 4.49 -24.36 9.63
N PRO A 345 5.57 -24.25 8.82
CA PRO A 345 5.61 -24.73 7.44
C PRO A 345 4.99 -26.14 7.25
N PRO A 346 4.15 -26.35 6.21
CA PRO A 346 3.56 -27.65 5.94
C PRO A 346 4.62 -28.73 5.69
N GLY A 347 4.49 -29.86 6.39
CA GLY A 347 5.42 -31.00 6.30
C GLY A 347 6.55 -31.01 7.33
N GLU A 348 6.65 -30.00 8.20
CA GLU A 348 7.56 -30.05 9.35
C GLU A 348 6.97 -30.78 10.56
N THR A 349 7.83 -31.55 11.24
CA THR A 349 7.57 -32.11 12.56
C THR A 349 8.59 -31.54 13.55
N TRP A 350 8.14 -30.56 14.32
CA TRP A 350 8.92 -29.96 15.40
C TRP A 350 8.78 -30.80 16.67
N GLU A 351 9.89 -31.36 17.15
CA GLU A 351 9.96 -32.07 18.44
C GLU A 351 10.84 -31.31 19.44
N VAL A 352 10.19 -30.71 20.44
CA VAL A 352 10.88 -30.00 21.52
C VAL A 352 11.24 -30.98 22.62
N HIS A 353 12.40 -31.62 22.46
CA HIS A 353 12.97 -32.47 23.50
C HIS A 353 13.40 -31.62 24.70
N LEU A 354 12.51 -31.49 25.68
CA LEU A 354 12.90 -31.13 27.03
C LEU A 354 13.71 -32.29 27.61
N THR A 355 15.03 -32.21 27.50
CA THR A 355 15.92 -33.07 28.29
C THR A 355 15.82 -32.66 29.76
N SER A 356 14.88 -33.29 30.49
CA SER A 356 15.15 -33.66 31.87
C SER A 356 16.43 -34.50 31.88
N TYR A 357 17.30 -34.25 32.85
CA TYR A 357 18.56 -34.97 33.04
C TYR A 357 18.33 -36.47 33.26
#